data_AF-A0A5K1DRM2-F1
#
_entry.id   AF-A0A5K1DRM2-F1
#
_cell.length_a   1.000
_cell.length_b   1.000
_cell.length_c   1.000
_cell.angle_alpha   90.00
_cell.angle_beta   90.00
_cell.angle_gamma   90.00
#
_symmetry.space_group_name_H-M   'P 1'
#
loop_
_entity.id
_entity.type
_entity.pdbx_description
1 polymer ?
#
loop_
_entity_poly.entity_id
_entity_poly.type
_entity_poly.pdbx_seq_one_letter_code
_entity_poly.pdbx_strand_id
1 'polypeptide(L)'
;VASQPAMECLPLVMEPESGFYADPVVVLDFQALYPSMIIAYNLCFSTCLGKLVPAKPNTLGICSYTPGLKVLQEFRDQLLLTPNGVMYVPSK
;
A
#
# COMPACT_ATOMS: atom_id res chain seq x y z
N VAL A 1 6.66 13.56 14.50
CA VAL A 1 7.01 12.12 14.34
C VAL A 1 6.33 11.25 15.40
N ALA A 2 6.38 11.61 16.69
CA ALA A 2 5.79 10.80 17.77
C ALA A 2 4.26 10.56 17.69
N SER A 3 3.52 11.37 16.93
CA SER A 3 2.05 11.27 16.81
C SER A 3 1.55 10.51 15.58
N GLN A 4 2.44 10.07 14.68
CA GLN A 4 2.04 9.35 13.47
C GLN A 4 1.52 7.95 13.81
N PRO A 5 0.56 7.40 13.04
CA PRO A 5 0.17 6.00 13.17
C PRO A 5 1.37 5.07 13.01
N ALA A 6 1.39 3.99 13.78
CA ALA A 6 2.42 2.96 13.66
C ALA A 6 2.29 2.19 12.34
N MET A 7 3.39 1.57 11.90
CA MET A 7 3.36 0.65 10.77
C MET A 7 2.65 -0.65 11.18
N GLU A 8 1.61 -1.02 10.43
CA GLU A 8 0.76 -2.19 10.72
C GLU A 8 1.06 -3.37 9.78
N CYS A 9 1.63 -3.10 8.60
CA CYS A 9 1.92 -4.12 7.59
C CYS A 9 3.36 -4.59 7.71
N LEU A 10 3.56 -5.91 7.72
CA LEU A 10 4.87 -6.56 7.77
C LEU A 10 5.09 -7.39 6.50
N PRO A 11 6.34 -7.55 6.04
CA PRO A 11 6.65 -8.45 4.94
C PRO A 11 6.41 -9.91 5.35
N LEU A 12 6.08 -10.76 4.38
CA LEU A 12 6.00 -12.19 4.59
C LEU A 12 7.40 -12.82 4.51
N VAL A 13 7.79 -13.51 5.58
CA VAL A 13 8.96 -14.39 5.59
C VAL A 13 8.44 -15.79 5.90
N MET A 14 8.65 -16.73 4.97
CA MET A 14 8.26 -18.12 5.19
C MET A 14 9.31 -18.83 6.01
N GLU A 15 8.87 -19.68 6.95
CA GLU A 15 9.77 -20.56 7.67
C GLU A 15 10.31 -21.63 6.69
N PRO A 16 11.65 -21.77 6.54
CA PRO A 16 12.20 -22.77 5.65
C PRO A 16 12.11 -24.17 6.27
N GLU A 17 11.89 -25.18 5.43
CA GLU A 17 12.08 -26.56 5.86
C GLU A 17 13.59 -26.83 5.99
N SER A 18 14.06 -27.07 7.21
CA SER A 18 15.48 -27.32 7.46
C SER A 18 15.86 -28.73 7.04
N GLY A 19 16.85 -28.86 6.15
CA GLY A 19 17.28 -30.16 5.65
C GLY A 19 18.35 -30.05 4.57
N PHE A 20 18.79 -31.21 4.07
CA PHE A 20 19.66 -31.31 2.91
C PHE A 20 18.82 -31.57 1.65
N TYR A 21 18.92 -30.69 0.67
CA TYR A 21 18.21 -30.80 -0.60
C TYR A 21 19.14 -31.45 -1.64
N ALA A 22 18.90 -32.72 -1.94
CA ALA A 22 19.69 -33.47 -2.91
C ALA A 22 19.36 -33.09 -4.37
N ASP A 23 18.11 -32.68 -4.61
CA ASP A 23 17.62 -32.23 -5.91
C ASP A 23 17.84 -30.71 -6.09
N PRO A 24 17.95 -30.19 -7.33
CA PRO A 24 18.13 -28.76 -7.58
C PRO A 24 16.98 -27.90 -7.03
N VAL A 25 17.33 -26.78 -6.39
CA VAL A 25 16.37 -25.80 -5.87
C VAL A 25 16.34 -24.57 -6.77
N VAL A 26 15.16 -24.26 -7.33
CA VAL A 26 14.96 -23.06 -8.15
C VAL A 26 14.71 -21.87 -7.23
N VAL A 27 15.49 -20.81 -7.41
CA VAL A 27 15.34 -19.53 -6.69
C VAL A 27 14.72 -18.51 -7.63
N LEU A 28 13.61 -17.92 -7.20
CA LEU A 28 12.89 -16.88 -7.94
C LEU A 28 12.95 -15.58 -7.15
N ASP A 29 13.08 -14.46 -7.86
CA ASP A 29 13.04 -13.13 -7.29
C ASP A 29 12.24 -12.18 -8.20
N PHE A 30 11.56 -11.21 -7.61
CA PHE A 30 10.92 -10.14 -8.33
C PHE A 30 11.93 -9.02 -8.57
N GLN A 31 12.21 -8.71 -9.83
CA GLN A 31 13.05 -7.56 -10.15
C GLN A 31 12.38 -6.26 -9.68
N ALA A 32 12.97 -5.61 -8.68
CA ALA A 32 12.49 -4.35 -8.13
C ALA A 32 11.02 -4.38 -7.68
N LEU A 33 10.66 -5.30 -6.77
CA LEU A 33 9.28 -5.50 -6.29
C LEU A 33 8.57 -4.18 -5.89
N TYR A 34 9.08 -3.43 -4.91
CA TYR A 34 8.39 -2.22 -4.42
C TYR A 34 8.32 -1.09 -5.45
N PRO A 35 9.40 -0.70 -6.15
CA PRO A 35 9.29 0.27 -7.24
C PRO A 35 8.27 -0.13 -8.29
N SER A 36 8.24 -1.41 -8.68
CA SER A 36 7.28 -1.93 -9.66
C SER A 36 5.84 -1.80 -9.16
N MET A 37 5.57 -2.13 -7.90
CA MET A 37 4.25 -1.92 -7.28
C MET A 37 3.87 -0.45 -7.20
N ILE A 38 4.80 0.43 -6.80
CA ILE A 38 4.56 1.88 -6.72
C ILE A 38 4.12 2.44 -8.07
N ILE A 39 4.78 2.03 -9.16
CA ILE A 39 4.46 2.46 -10.52
C ILE A 39 3.14 1.86 -11.00
N ALA A 40 2.98 0.54 -10.90
CA ALA A 40 1.82 -0.17 -11.44
C ALA A 40 0.50 0.27 -10.79
N TYR A 41 0.55 0.59 -9.49
CA TYR A 41 -0.63 0.96 -8.69
C TYR A 41 -0.71 2.45 -8.38
N ASN A 42 0.13 3.28 -9.01
CA ASN A 42 0.16 4.73 -8.84
C ASN A 42 0.21 5.19 -7.37
N LEU A 43 1.06 4.55 -6.57
CA LEU A 43 1.17 4.79 -5.13
C LEU A 43 2.00 6.06 -4.88
N CYS A 44 1.34 7.20 -4.78
CA CYS A 44 1.99 8.49 -4.55
C CYS A 44 1.24 9.31 -3.49
N PHE A 45 1.94 10.23 -2.83
CA PHE A 45 1.30 11.18 -1.93
C PHE A 45 0.30 12.09 -2.64
N SER A 46 0.51 12.41 -3.93
CA SER A 46 -0.38 13.25 -4.72
C SER A 46 -1.68 12.54 -5.15
N THR A 47 -1.68 11.21 -5.12
CA THR A 47 -2.81 10.37 -5.55
C THR A 47 -3.53 9.70 -4.38
N CYS A 48 -2.96 9.78 -3.17
CA CYS A 48 -3.52 9.19 -1.95
C CYS A 48 -4.71 10.00 -1.40
N LEU A 49 -5.85 9.35 -1.23
CA LEU A 49 -7.07 9.93 -0.66
C LEU A 49 -7.32 9.52 0.80
N GLY A 50 -6.39 8.77 1.40
CA GLY A 50 -6.45 8.33 2.80
C GLY A 50 -7.10 6.96 2.99
N LYS A 51 -7.22 6.54 4.27
CA LYS A 51 -7.84 5.25 4.64
C LYS A 51 -9.36 5.33 4.49
N LEU A 52 -9.97 4.26 3.97
CA LEU A 52 -11.42 4.10 3.89
C LEU A 52 -12.07 4.15 5.28
N VAL A 53 -11.44 3.49 6.26
CA VAL A 53 -11.83 3.51 7.68
C VAL A 53 -10.63 4.02 8.49
N PRO A 54 -10.54 5.32 8.75
CA PRO A 54 -9.38 5.89 9.44
C PRO A 54 -9.49 5.68 10.97
N ALA A 55 -8.40 5.27 11.61
CA ALA A 55 -8.33 5.13 13.06
C ALA A 55 -8.40 6.49 13.79
N LYS A 56 -7.94 7.57 13.13
CA LYS A 56 -8.09 8.96 13.57
C LYS A 56 -8.68 9.76 12.42
N PRO A 57 -9.73 10.57 12.66
CA PRO A 57 -10.32 11.38 11.60
C PRO A 57 -9.29 12.34 11.01
N ASN A 58 -9.45 12.65 9.74
CA ASN A 58 -8.70 13.67 9.02
C ASN A 58 -7.17 13.53 9.12
N THR A 59 -6.64 12.30 9.19
CA THR A 59 -5.20 12.06 9.37
C THR A 59 -4.63 11.24 8.21
N LEU A 60 -3.57 11.75 7.58
CA LEU A 60 -2.76 11.04 6.59
C LEU A 60 -1.29 11.15 6.99
N GLY A 61 -0.75 10.08 7.55
CA GLY A 61 0.59 10.06 8.13
C GLY A 61 0.71 11.07 9.28
N ILE A 62 1.45 12.15 9.06
CA ILE A 62 1.63 13.26 10.02
C ILE A 62 0.76 14.49 9.68
N CYS A 63 0.07 14.49 8.54
CA CYS A 63 -0.67 15.63 8.04
C CYS A 63 -2.16 15.50 8.37
N SER A 64 -2.80 16.64 8.67
CA SER A 64 -4.25 16.73 8.72
C SER A 64 -4.79 16.81 7.29
N TYR A 65 -5.53 15.81 6.85
CA TYR A 65 -6.02 15.71 5.48
C TYR A 65 -7.44 15.15 5.44
N THR A 66 -8.31 15.81 4.66
CA THR A 66 -9.66 15.32 4.35
C THR A 66 -9.85 15.40 2.84
N PRO A 67 -10.12 14.29 2.15
CA PRO A 67 -10.37 14.31 0.71
C PRO A 67 -11.64 15.11 0.41
N GLY A 68 -11.60 15.91 -0.65
CA GLY A 68 -12.76 16.68 -1.09
C GLY A 68 -13.88 15.76 -1.62
N LEU A 69 -15.13 16.00 -1.20
CA LEU A 69 -16.29 15.19 -1.61
C LEU A 69 -16.46 15.09 -3.12
N LYS A 70 -16.16 16.17 -3.86
CA LYS A 70 -16.23 16.18 -5.33
C LYS A 70 -15.25 15.18 -5.95
N VAL A 71 -14.03 15.12 -5.44
CA VAL A 71 -12.99 14.19 -5.93
C VAL A 71 -13.41 12.74 -5.67
N LEU A 72 -13.96 12.47 -4.48
CA LEU A 72 -14.47 11.13 -4.15
C LEU A 72 -15.65 10.71 -5.05
N GLN A 73 -16.53 11.64 -5.41
CA GLN A 73 -17.64 11.39 -6.32
C GLN A 73 -17.17 11.19 -7.76
N GLU A 74 -16.23 12.00 -8.23
CA GLU A 74 -15.70 11.95 -9.59
C GLU A 74 -14.96 10.64 -9.87
N PHE A 75 -14.13 10.18 -8.93
CA PHE A 75 -13.32 8.98 -9.11
C PHE A 75 -13.93 7.72 -8.51
N ARG A 76 -15.16 7.76 -7.98
CA ARG A 76 -15.77 6.70 -7.17
C ARG A 76 -15.60 5.29 -7.75
N ASP A 77 -15.82 5.15 -9.06
CA ASP A 77 -15.82 3.86 -9.76
C ASP A 77 -14.43 3.43 -10.26
N GLN A 78 -13.41 4.28 -10.07
CA GLN A 78 -12.04 4.08 -10.57
C GLN A 78 -11.02 4.00 -9.44
N LEU A 79 -11.39 4.32 -8.20
CA LEU A 79 -10.45 4.32 -7.07
C LEU A 79 -9.80 2.95 -6.89
N LEU A 80 -8.48 2.97 -6.75
CA LEU A 80 -7.72 1.79 -6.34
C LEU A 80 -7.71 1.73 -4.81
N LEU A 81 -8.26 0.66 -4.25
CA LEU A 81 -8.16 0.35 -2.82
C LEU A 81 -7.04 -0.66 -2.60
N THR A 82 -5.99 -0.27 -1.87
CA THR A 82 -4.90 -1.17 -1.50
C THR A 82 -5.30 -2.09 -0.33
N PRO A 83 -4.65 -3.24 -0.12
CA PRO A 83 -5.00 -4.18 0.94
C PRO A 83 -4.95 -3.61 2.37
N ASN A 84 -4.14 -2.57 2.60
CA ASN A 84 -4.10 -1.84 3.87
C ASN A 84 -5.22 -0.79 4.03
N GLY A 85 -6.20 -0.78 3.11
CA GLY A 85 -7.39 0.06 3.15
C GLY A 85 -7.18 1.50 2.74
N VAL A 86 -6.06 1.84 2.08
CA VAL A 86 -5.78 3.19 1.59
C VAL A 86 -6.26 3.33 0.15
N MET A 87 -6.90 4.46 -0.15
CA MET A 87 -7.43 4.76 -1.48
C MET A 87 -6.43 5.59 -2.28
N TYR A 88 -6.25 5.24 -3.56
CA TYR A 88 -5.44 5.98 -4.52
C TYR A 88 -6.23 6.26 -5.80
N VAL A 89 -5.97 7.41 -6.41
CA VAL A 89 -6.46 7.72 -7.76
C VAL A 89 -5.60 6.98 -8.78
N PRO A 90 -6.18 6.16 -9.68
CA PRO A 90 -5.39 5.45 -10.70
C PRO A 90 -4.80 6.43 -11.73
N SER A 91 -3.76 5.98 -12.43
CA SER A 91 -3.28 6.68 -13.62
C SER A 91 -4.34 6.60 -14.72
N LYS A 92 -4.55 7.72 -15.43
CA LYS A 92 -5.38 7.72 -16.66
C LYS A 92 -4.72 6.92 -17.76
#